data_AF-A0A3D1SG32-F1
#
_entry.id   AF-A0A3D1SG32-F1
#
_cell.length_a   1.000
_cell.length_b   1.000
_cell.length_c   1.000
_cell.angle_alpha   90.00
_cell.angle_beta   90.00
_cell.angle_gamma   90.00
#
_symmetry.space_group_name_H-M   'P 1'
#
loop_
_entity.id
_entity.type
_entity.pdbx_description
1 polymer ?
#
loop_
_entity_poly.entity_id
_entity_poly.type
_entity_poly.pdbx_seq_one_letter_code
_entity_poly.pdbx_strand_id
1 'polypeptide(L)' 'KTPAVIYTSDDDRETQLECLRAGAADFIAKPADWEVLTERLKRLA' A
#
# COMPACT_ATOMS: atom_id res chain seq x y z
N LYS A 1 -14.45 1.22 10.33
CA LYS A 1 -13.02 0.87 10.19
C LYS A 1 -12.41 1.85 9.21
N THR A 2 -11.30 2.50 9.53
CA THR A 2 -10.58 3.39 8.61
C THR A 2 -9.59 2.56 7.78
N PRO A 3 -9.61 2.60 6.43
CA PRO A 3 -8.63 1.88 5.63
C PRO A 3 -7.22 2.43 5.87
N ALA A 4 -6.22 1.56 5.93
CA ALA A 4 -4.82 1.92 6.10
C ALA A 4 -4.00 1.40 4.92
N VAL A 5 -3.17 2.26 4.34
CA VAL A 5 -2.27 1.92 3.23
C VAL A 5 -0.84 2.00 3.71
N ILE A 6 -0.02 1.01 3.37
CA ILE A 6 1.41 1.01 3.69
C ILE A 6 2.18 1.63 2.53
N TYR A 7 2.98 2.66 2.82
CA TYR A 7 3.83 3.34 1.83
C TYR A 7 5.28 3.38 2.31
N THR A 8 6.10 2.43 1.84
CA THR A 8 7.46 2.18 2.35
C THR A 8 8.45 1.85 1.24
N SER A 9 9.74 1.99 1.50
CA SER A 9 10.82 1.57 0.59
C SER A 9 11.16 0.07 0.72
N ASP A 10 10.71 -0.60 1.78
CA ASP A 10 10.89 -2.04 1.96
C ASP A 10 9.87 -2.80 1.10
N ASP A 11 10.25 -3.21 -0.10
CA ASP A 11 9.34 -3.76 -1.11
C ASP A 11 9.46 -5.27 -1.32
N ASP A 12 10.13 -5.97 -0.41
CA ASP A 12 10.25 -7.41 -0.45
C ASP A 12 8.89 -8.08 -0.26
N ARG A 13 8.76 -9.27 -0.85
CA ARG A 13 7.52 -10.03 -0.89
C ARG A 13 7.02 -10.45 0.50
N GLU A 14 7.90 -10.69 1.45
CA GLU A 14 7.51 -11.12 2.79
C GLU A 14 6.85 -9.96 3.54
N THR A 15 7.50 -8.79 3.55
CA THR A 15 6.96 -7.54 4.12
C THR A 15 5.60 -7.17 3.53
N GLN A 16 5.44 -7.29 2.21
CA GLN A 16 4.16 -7.04 1.54
C GLN A 16 3.05 -7.97 2.04
N LEU A 17 3.34 -9.27 2.15
CA LEU A 17 2.37 -10.27 2.61
C LEU A 17 2.00 -10.07 4.07
N GLU A 18 2.96 -9.73 4.93
CA GLU A 18 2.72 -9.42 6.33
C GLU A 18 1.80 -8.22 6.52
N CYS A 19 2.05 -7.13 5.79
CA CYS A 19 1.22 -5.94 5.83
C CYS A 19 -0.24 -6.23 5.46
N LEU A 20 -0.46 -6.99 4.39
CA LEU A 20 -1.80 -7.36 3.95
C LEU A 20 -2.48 -8.30 4.97
N ARG A 21 -1.75 -9.27 5.53
CA ARG A 21 -2.26 -10.17 6.59
C ARG A 21 -2.62 -9.41 7.87
N ALA A 22 -1.90 -8.35 8.21
CA ALA A 22 -2.17 -7.48 9.35
C ALA A 22 -3.42 -6.60 9.14
N GLY A 23 -4.03 -6.61 7.95
CA GLY A 23 -5.25 -5.89 7.64
C GLY A 23 -5.04 -4.54 6.95
N ALA A 24 -3.87 -4.31 6.36
CA ALA A 24 -3.69 -3.20 5.43
C ALA A 24 -4.63 -3.35 4.23
N ALA A 25 -5.16 -2.22 3.76
CA ALA A 25 -6.04 -2.16 2.60
C ALA A 25 -5.25 -2.23 1.28
N ASP A 26 -4.05 -1.66 1.26
CA ASP A 26 -3.12 -1.75 0.13
C ASP A 26 -1.66 -1.58 0.60
N PHE A 27 -0.73 -1.98 -0.26
CA PHE A 27 0.71 -1.81 -0.10
C PHE A 27 1.27 -1.11 -1.35
N ILE A 28 2.03 -0.04 -1.15
CA ILE A 28 2.63 0.76 -2.21
C ILE A 28 4.13 0.93 -1.90
N ALA A 29 4.99 0.44 -2.79
CA ALA A 29 6.44 0.63 -2.67
C ALA A 29 6.86 2.06 -3.05
N LYS A 30 7.90 2.57 -2.39
CA LYS A 30 8.58 3.82 -2.73
C LYS A 30 9.77 3.56 -3.67
N PRO A 31 10.05 4.48 -4.61
CA PRO A 31 9.18 5.58 -5.03
C PRO A 31 8.01 5.05 -5.87
N ALA A 32 6.84 5.67 -5.72
CA ALA A 32 5.72 5.45 -6.63
C ALA A 32 5.47 6.72 -7.46
N ASP A 33 5.12 6.53 -8.73
CA ASP A 33 4.61 7.62 -9.55
C ASP A 33 3.34 8.21 -8.93
N TRP A 34 3.17 9.53 -9.06
CA TRP A 34 2.02 10.24 -8.47
C TRP A 34 0.68 9.74 -9.01
N GLU A 35 0.64 9.38 -10.30
CA GLU A 35 -0.53 8.77 -10.93
C GLU A 35 -0.86 7.41 -10.30
N VAL A 36 0.13 6.54 -10.10
CA VAL A 36 -0.07 5.23 -9.45
C VAL A 36 -0.58 5.40 -8.01
N LEU A 37 0.04 6.31 -7.24
CA LEU A 37 -0.37 6.56 -5.86
C LEU A 37 -1.82 7.06 -5.79
N THR A 38 -2.17 8.06 -6.60
CA THR A 38 -3.51 8.67 -6.58
C THR A 38 -4.58 7.70 -7.07
N GLU A 39 -4.32 6.92 -8.12
CA GLU A 39 -5.26 5.91 -8.62
C GLU A 39 -5.47 4.77 -7.62
N ARG A 40 -4.44 4.38 -6.86
CA ARG A 40 -4.60 3.38 -5.79
C ARG A 40 -5.42 3.91 -4.63
N LEU A 41 -5.18 5.15 -4.19
CA LEU A 41 -5.95 5.76 -3.10
C LEU A 41 -7.42 5.98 -3.46
N LYS A 42 -7.74 6.37 -4.70
CA LYS A 42 -9.12 6.55 -5.17
C LYS A 42 -9.95 5.26 -5.11
N ARG A 43 -9.33 4.08 -5.24
CA ARG A 43 -10.02 2.77 -5.15
C ARG A 43 -10.48 2.42 -3.73
N LEU A 44 -10.00 3.15 -2.72
CA LEU A 44 -10.31 2.91 -1.31
C LEU A 44 -11.47 3.79 -0.79
N ALA A 45 -11.92 4.76 -1.59
CA ALA A 45 -12.99 5.70 -1.27
C ALA A 45 -14.38 5.16 -1.62
#